data_AF-A0A2D9MG78-F1
#
_entry.id   AF-A0A2D9MG78-F1
#
_cell.length_a   1.000
_cell.length_b   1.000
_cell.length_c   1.000
_cell.angle_alpha   90.00
_cell.angle_beta   90.00
_cell.angle_gamma   90.00
#
_symmetry.space_group_name_H-M   'P 1'
#
loop_
_entity.id
_entity.type
_entity.pdbx_description
1 polymer ?
#
loop_
_entity_poly.entity_id
_entity_poly.type
_entity_poly.pdbx_seq_one_letter_code
_entity_poly.pdbx_strand_id
1 'polypeptide(L)'
;MQTAAPPADEVFEPAPVGSVALNYAEETPNEYQLLDIAVNVFEVELHASESEQFGEWIFSEIRENEAHYLPYLMKETLLRSNQWGAVRVLPENDPSVDLQVKAKVKASNGKRILVHIEAIDSTGRVWLDQEYLDLASEDDFPDRVRITPGQPFDPEEFVEPFQDIYNAISNSLVKFRSALTEQELVDLKRVSEMIYARDLAPESFDDNLRQDSSNLLTVVSLPAKDDPMLKRVEDMQTRHHLFIDTVDEYYRSLYEQMRPSYAVWRKYSFDQINEDTKAAKEQYDFQNYGQSGSYLTLTQRYDRYRWSKIFELEYREISAGFNNEVGPAILELNKSVHGLSGTMEEQYIQWKRILRQLFSLEAEIPN
;
A
#
# COMPACT_ATOMS: atom_id res chain seq x y z
N MET A 1 1.18 -51.18 6.51
CA MET A 1 0.46 -50.03 7.08
C MET A 1 1.50 -49.12 7.71
N GLN A 2 1.93 -48.11 6.97
CA GLN A 2 2.69 -46.99 7.52
C GLN A 2 1.84 -45.77 7.20
N THR A 3 1.11 -45.30 8.20
CA THR A 3 0.32 -44.07 8.12
C THR A 3 1.31 -42.93 7.87
N ALA A 4 1.31 -42.40 6.66
CA ALA A 4 1.96 -41.14 6.38
C ALA A 4 1.40 -40.12 7.36
N ALA A 5 2.29 -39.44 8.10
CA ALA A 5 1.89 -38.30 8.90
C ALA A 5 1.18 -37.28 7.98
N PRO A 6 0.12 -36.61 8.44
CA PRO A 6 -0.46 -35.51 7.68
C PRO A 6 0.66 -34.50 7.32
N PRO A 7 0.60 -33.85 6.15
CA PRO A 7 1.56 -32.81 5.81
C PRO A 7 1.58 -31.81 6.96
N ALA A 8 2.79 -31.47 7.45
CA ALA A 8 2.94 -30.43 8.45
C ALA A 8 2.21 -29.18 7.93
N ASP A 9 1.27 -28.65 8.71
CA ASP A 9 0.70 -27.34 8.43
C ASP A 9 1.88 -26.38 8.21
N GLU A 10 1.91 -25.75 7.04
CA GLU A 10 3.00 -24.87 6.64
C GLU A 10 3.03 -23.71 7.66
N VAL A 11 4.02 -23.72 8.55
CA VAL A 11 4.12 -22.71 9.61
C VAL A 11 4.63 -21.43 8.96
N PHE A 12 3.73 -20.46 8.80
CA PHE A 12 4.10 -19.13 8.37
C PHE A 12 4.47 -18.25 9.57
N GLU A 13 5.54 -17.47 9.43
CA GLU A 13 5.90 -16.41 10.37
C GLU A 13 5.93 -15.08 9.61
N PRO A 14 5.14 -14.06 10.01
CA PRO A 14 4.10 -14.11 11.06
C PRO A 14 2.91 -15.00 10.68
N ALA A 15 2.05 -15.32 11.66
CA ALA A 15 0.82 -16.05 11.39
C ALA A 15 -0.08 -15.23 10.44
N PRO A 16 -0.81 -15.87 9.50
CA PRO A 16 -1.75 -15.17 8.63
C PRO A 16 -2.83 -14.44 9.43
N VAL A 17 -3.26 -13.27 8.95
CA VAL A 17 -4.32 -12.46 9.59
C VAL A 17 -5.67 -13.18 9.60
N GLY A 18 -5.91 -14.07 8.62
CA GLY A 18 -7.20 -14.76 8.44
C GLY A 18 -8.30 -13.78 8.06
N SER A 19 -9.57 -14.17 8.23
CA SER A 19 -10.71 -13.29 7.92
C SER A 19 -10.87 -12.18 8.96
N VAL A 20 -10.77 -10.92 8.53
CA VAL A 20 -10.80 -9.75 9.39
C VAL A 20 -11.85 -8.76 8.93
N ALA A 21 -12.92 -8.60 9.72
CA ALA A 21 -13.90 -7.54 9.50
C ALA A 21 -13.32 -6.15 9.82
N LEU A 22 -13.65 -5.15 9.00
CA LEU A 22 -13.25 -3.76 9.23
C LEU A 22 -14.03 -3.15 10.40
N ASN A 23 -13.32 -2.49 11.33
CA ASN A 23 -13.94 -1.76 12.44
C ASN A 23 -14.43 -0.38 11.97
N TYR A 24 -15.71 -0.31 11.63
CA TYR A 24 -16.39 0.92 11.21
C TYR A 24 -16.81 1.79 12.40
N ALA A 25 -16.67 3.10 12.29
CA ALA A 25 -17.30 4.06 13.20
C ALA A 25 -18.69 4.46 12.68
N GLU A 26 -19.74 4.07 13.41
CA GLU A 26 -21.14 4.43 13.07
C GLU A 26 -21.40 5.94 13.13
N GLU A 27 -20.74 6.63 14.05
CA GLU A 27 -20.79 8.07 14.20
C GLU A 27 -19.40 8.66 13.95
N THR A 28 -19.35 9.87 13.41
CA THR A 28 -18.09 10.59 13.21
C THR A 28 -17.39 10.77 14.56
N PRO A 29 -16.13 10.32 14.71
CA PRO A 29 -15.35 10.51 15.93
C PRO A 29 -15.19 11.98 16.32
N ASN A 30 -14.81 12.22 17.57
CA ASN A 30 -14.54 13.58 18.03
C ASN A 30 -13.39 14.21 17.24
N GLU A 31 -13.38 15.53 17.12
CA GLU A 31 -12.41 16.28 16.29
C GLU A 31 -10.93 16.00 16.65
N TYR A 32 -10.64 15.76 17.92
CA TYR A 32 -9.29 15.39 18.38
C TYR A 32 -8.87 13.98 17.94
N GLN A 33 -9.81 13.09 17.59
CA GLN A 33 -9.53 11.74 17.11
C GLN A 33 -9.38 11.68 15.59
N LEU A 34 -9.89 12.67 14.86
CA LEU A 34 -9.80 12.78 13.41
C LEU A 34 -8.39 13.23 13.01
N LEU A 35 -7.47 12.27 12.98
CA LEU A 35 -6.10 12.48 12.55
C LEU A 35 -5.98 12.37 11.03
N ASP A 36 -5.22 13.28 10.43
CA ASP A 36 -4.90 13.23 9.00
C ASP A 36 -3.76 12.24 8.75
N ILE A 37 -3.93 11.35 7.77
CA ILE A 37 -3.01 10.25 7.47
C ILE A 37 -2.42 10.43 6.08
N ALA A 38 -1.10 10.33 5.97
CA ALA A 38 -0.45 10.04 4.70
C ALA A 38 -0.09 8.55 4.64
N VAL A 39 -0.54 7.89 3.56
CA VAL A 39 -0.07 6.57 3.18
C VAL A 39 0.99 6.76 2.12
N ASN A 40 2.24 6.41 2.43
CA ASN A 40 3.31 6.54 1.45
C ASN A 40 3.19 5.48 0.36
N VAL A 41 3.75 5.78 -0.82
CA VAL A 41 4.05 4.75 -1.82
C VAL A 41 4.86 3.64 -1.16
N PHE A 42 4.50 2.39 -1.44
CA PHE A 42 5.13 1.26 -0.78
C PHE A 42 6.50 0.98 -1.39
N GLU A 43 7.41 0.48 -0.58
CA GLU A 43 8.65 -0.09 -1.06
C GLU A 43 8.44 -1.57 -1.40
N VAL A 44 9.15 -2.09 -2.39
CA VAL A 44 9.10 -3.52 -2.73
C VAL A 44 10.48 -4.12 -2.57
N GLU A 45 10.56 -5.21 -1.80
CA GLU A 45 11.80 -5.96 -1.64
C GLU A 45 11.99 -6.92 -2.82
N LEU A 46 13.00 -6.66 -3.65
CA LEU A 46 13.40 -7.56 -4.73
C LEU A 46 14.46 -8.54 -4.21
N HIS A 47 14.11 -9.81 -4.05
CA HIS A 47 15.07 -10.85 -3.66
C HIS A 47 15.79 -11.41 -4.90
N ALA A 48 17.13 -11.30 -4.93
CA ALA A 48 17.96 -11.76 -6.04
C ALA A 48 17.88 -13.29 -6.31
N SER A 49 17.45 -14.10 -5.35
CA SER A 49 17.22 -15.55 -5.55
C SER A 49 15.94 -15.86 -6.33
N GLU A 50 15.03 -14.90 -6.46
CA GLU A 50 13.85 -14.91 -7.33
C GLU A 50 14.13 -14.15 -8.65
N SER A 51 15.37 -14.15 -9.14
CA SER A 51 15.77 -13.50 -10.41
C SER A 51 16.51 -14.42 -11.41
N GLU A 52 16.60 -15.72 -11.11
CA GLU A 52 17.31 -16.71 -11.94
C GLU A 52 16.40 -17.61 -12.80
N GLN A 53 15.07 -17.49 -12.72
CA GLN A 53 14.10 -18.26 -13.51
C GLN A 53 13.51 -17.48 -14.70
N PHE A 54 13.23 -18.20 -15.78
CA PHE A 54 12.71 -17.65 -17.03
C PHE A 54 11.35 -16.97 -16.82
N GLY A 55 11.29 -15.63 -16.95
CA GLY A 55 10.08 -14.83 -16.76
C GLY A 55 10.20 -13.69 -15.74
N GLU A 56 11.22 -13.65 -14.88
CA GLU A 56 11.26 -12.75 -13.72
C GLU A 56 11.42 -11.24 -13.99
N TRP A 57 11.93 -10.81 -15.16
CA TRP A 57 12.00 -9.37 -15.51
C TRP A 57 10.61 -8.71 -15.62
N ILE A 58 9.58 -9.51 -15.85
CA ILE A 58 8.20 -9.06 -15.99
C ILE A 58 7.53 -8.99 -14.61
N PHE A 59 7.88 -9.90 -13.69
CA PHE A 59 7.45 -9.81 -12.29
C PHE A 59 8.01 -8.55 -11.63
N SER A 60 9.21 -8.10 -12.00
CA SER A 60 9.73 -6.81 -11.49
C SER A 60 8.88 -5.63 -11.95
N GLU A 61 8.43 -5.56 -13.20
CA GLU A 61 7.61 -4.44 -13.68
C GLU A 61 6.22 -4.42 -13.01
N ILE A 62 5.58 -5.59 -12.85
CA ILE A 62 4.30 -5.67 -12.13
C ILE A 62 4.47 -5.32 -10.64
N ARG A 63 5.56 -5.80 -10.01
CA ARG A 63 5.90 -5.47 -8.62
C ARG A 63 6.24 -4.00 -8.43
N GLU A 64 6.97 -3.38 -9.34
CA GLU A 64 7.24 -1.94 -9.33
C GLU A 64 5.94 -1.13 -9.42
N ASN A 65 5.00 -1.56 -10.25
CA ASN A 65 3.70 -0.89 -10.32
C ASN A 65 2.81 -1.18 -9.11
N GLU A 66 2.94 -2.37 -8.49
CA GLU A 66 2.24 -2.75 -7.26
C GLU A 66 2.55 -1.81 -6.09
N ALA A 67 3.78 -1.30 -6.02
CA ALA A 67 4.22 -0.28 -5.06
C ALA A 67 3.29 0.96 -5.04
N HIS A 68 2.73 1.32 -6.19
CA HIS A 68 1.84 2.47 -6.38
C HIS A 68 0.35 2.10 -6.24
N TYR A 69 0.00 0.83 -6.44
CA TYR A 69 -1.38 0.33 -6.37
C TYR A 69 -1.85 0.04 -4.93
N LEU A 70 -1.04 -0.69 -4.15
CA LEU A 70 -1.40 -1.13 -2.79
C LEU A 70 -1.64 0.02 -1.78
N PRO A 71 -0.93 1.16 -1.83
CA PRO A 71 -1.21 2.30 -0.96
C PRO A 71 -2.66 2.80 -1.10
N TYR A 72 -3.21 2.74 -2.32
CA TYR A 72 -4.57 3.21 -2.57
C TYR A 72 -5.61 2.29 -1.92
N LEU A 73 -5.41 0.97 -1.96
CA LEU A 73 -6.24 0.01 -1.22
C LEU A 73 -6.22 0.25 0.29
N MET A 74 -5.04 0.56 0.85
CA MET A 74 -4.91 0.96 2.26
C MET A 74 -5.72 2.22 2.54
N LYS A 75 -5.55 3.26 1.71
CA LYS A 75 -6.31 4.51 1.82
C LYS A 75 -7.82 4.26 1.76
N GLU A 76 -8.32 3.51 0.77
CA GLU A 76 -9.75 3.21 0.66
C GLU A 76 -10.26 2.51 1.92
N THR A 77 -9.49 1.58 2.47
CA THR A 77 -9.85 0.88 3.70
C THR A 77 -9.91 1.82 4.92
N LEU A 78 -8.94 2.73 5.06
CA LEU A 78 -8.93 3.74 6.11
C LEU A 78 -10.11 4.72 5.97
N LEU A 79 -10.40 5.20 4.76
CA LEU A 79 -11.56 6.07 4.50
C LEU A 79 -12.88 5.35 4.79
N ARG A 80 -13.04 4.11 4.29
CA ARG A 80 -14.23 3.28 4.52
C ARG A 80 -14.47 3.00 6.00
N SER A 81 -13.44 3.00 6.84
CA SER A 81 -13.60 2.80 8.29
C SER A 81 -14.34 3.95 8.99
N ASN A 82 -14.39 5.14 8.38
CA ASN A 82 -14.95 6.37 8.96
C ASN A 82 -14.30 6.78 10.31
N GLN A 83 -13.06 6.36 10.55
CA GLN A 83 -12.35 6.60 11.81
C GLN A 83 -11.46 7.85 11.77
N TRP A 84 -11.04 8.30 10.59
CA TRP A 84 -9.91 9.21 10.43
C TRP A 84 -10.34 10.54 9.82
N GLY A 85 -9.43 11.53 9.87
CA GLY A 85 -9.55 12.75 9.10
C GLY A 85 -9.30 12.50 7.62
N ALA A 86 -8.59 13.40 6.96
CA ALA A 86 -8.21 13.20 5.57
C ALA A 86 -7.15 12.10 5.45
N VAL A 87 -7.33 11.19 4.50
CA VAL A 87 -6.35 10.13 4.19
C VAL A 87 -5.92 10.28 2.74
N ARG A 88 -4.61 10.40 2.51
CA ARG A 88 -4.02 10.70 1.19
C ARG A 88 -2.89 9.74 0.87
N VAL A 89 -2.71 9.42 -0.41
CA VAL A 89 -1.51 8.71 -0.89
C VAL A 89 -0.45 9.71 -1.34
N LEU A 90 0.76 9.61 -0.81
CA LEU A 90 1.87 10.51 -1.11
C LEU A 90 3.15 9.76 -1.52
N PRO A 91 3.97 10.30 -2.42
CA PRO A 91 5.24 9.67 -2.81
C PRO A 91 6.28 9.68 -1.68
N GLU A 92 6.27 10.73 -0.85
CA GLU A 92 7.25 10.93 0.22
C GLU A 92 6.58 11.34 1.53
N ASN A 93 7.37 11.32 2.61
CA ASN A 93 6.93 11.83 3.91
C ASN A 93 6.58 13.31 3.82
N ASP A 94 5.53 13.66 4.53
CA ASP A 94 5.02 15.01 4.61
C ASP A 94 4.85 15.50 6.05
N PRO A 95 5.42 16.66 6.40
CA PRO A 95 5.31 17.22 7.75
C PRO A 95 3.93 17.79 8.08
N SER A 96 3.01 17.90 7.12
CA SER A 96 1.67 18.50 7.33
C SER A 96 0.60 17.53 7.86
N VAL A 97 0.92 16.25 8.00
CA VAL A 97 -0.02 15.20 8.46
C VAL A 97 0.28 14.73 9.88
N ASP A 98 -0.74 14.20 10.53
CA ASP A 98 -0.67 13.73 11.91
C ASP A 98 -0.02 12.34 12.03
N LEU A 99 -0.23 11.48 11.04
CA LEU A 99 0.27 10.10 11.01
C LEU A 99 0.81 9.73 9.62
N GLN A 100 2.02 9.18 9.60
CA GLN A 100 2.67 8.62 8.41
C GLN A 100 2.57 7.09 8.43
N VAL A 101 2.07 6.49 7.37
CA VAL A 101 2.00 5.04 7.19
C VAL A 101 2.86 4.64 5.99
N LYS A 102 3.93 3.91 6.27
CA LYS A 102 4.82 3.30 5.27
C LYS A 102 4.63 1.81 5.25
N ALA A 103 4.90 1.23 4.10
CA ALA A 103 4.97 -0.21 3.99
C ALA A 103 6.11 -0.66 3.10
N LYS A 104 6.63 -1.84 3.42
CA LYS A 104 7.53 -2.59 2.56
C LYS A 104 6.91 -3.95 2.24
N VAL A 105 6.65 -4.18 0.96
CA VAL A 105 6.15 -5.45 0.44
C VAL A 105 7.32 -6.42 0.37
N LYS A 106 7.32 -7.41 1.26
CA LYS A 106 8.38 -8.44 1.33
C LYS A 106 8.09 -9.63 0.43
N ALA A 107 6.81 -9.95 0.23
CA ALA A 107 6.37 -10.94 -0.74
C ALA A 107 4.98 -10.59 -1.25
N SER A 108 4.72 -10.75 -2.55
CA SER A 108 3.38 -10.60 -3.11
C SER A 108 3.22 -11.51 -4.34
N ASN A 109 2.21 -12.36 -4.30
CA ASN A 109 1.78 -13.17 -5.44
C ASN A 109 0.27 -13.50 -5.29
N GLY A 110 -0.30 -14.24 -6.24
CA GLY A 110 -1.73 -14.56 -6.19
C GLY A 110 -2.18 -15.36 -4.96
N LYS A 111 -1.27 -15.97 -4.20
CA LYS A 111 -1.61 -16.83 -3.05
C LYS A 111 -1.27 -16.23 -1.69
N ARG A 112 -0.30 -15.32 -1.62
CA ARG A 112 0.11 -14.67 -0.36
C ARG A 112 0.57 -13.24 -0.58
N ILE A 113 0.37 -12.42 0.44
CA ILE A 113 1.00 -11.10 0.56
C ILE A 113 1.59 -10.93 1.96
N LEU A 114 2.84 -10.49 2.03
CA LEU A 114 3.55 -10.19 3.26
C LEU A 114 4.03 -8.74 3.19
N VAL A 115 3.50 -7.91 4.08
CA VAL A 115 3.86 -6.49 4.18
C VAL A 115 4.37 -6.17 5.57
N HIS A 116 5.49 -5.46 5.62
CA HIS A 116 5.95 -4.80 6.82
C HIS A 116 5.34 -3.40 6.88
N ILE A 117 4.69 -3.04 7.99
CA ILE A 117 4.04 -1.75 8.18
C ILE A 117 4.76 -0.97 9.29
N GLU A 118 5.15 0.25 8.95
CA GLU A 118 5.65 1.24 9.89
C GLU A 118 4.66 2.42 9.93
N ALA A 119 4.07 2.69 11.08
CA ALA A 119 3.19 3.83 11.30
C ALA A 119 3.77 4.73 12.39
N ILE A 120 4.08 5.98 12.06
CA ILE A 120 4.74 6.94 12.95
C ILE A 120 3.94 8.24 12.97
N ASP A 121 3.60 8.72 14.17
CA ASP A 121 2.93 10.01 14.31
C ASP A 121 3.90 11.20 14.23
N SER A 122 3.33 12.41 14.13
CA SER A 122 4.07 13.66 14.09
C SER A 122 5.02 13.85 15.29
N THR A 123 4.72 13.25 16.46
CA THR A 123 5.61 13.32 17.64
C THR A 123 6.86 12.47 17.51
N GLY A 124 6.89 11.56 16.53
CA GLY A 124 7.94 10.54 16.35
C GLY A 124 7.64 9.24 17.09
N ARG A 125 6.43 9.06 17.62
CA ARG A 125 6.02 7.83 18.29
C ARG A 125 5.62 6.80 17.25
N VAL A 126 6.20 5.61 17.36
CA VAL A 126 5.87 4.45 16.52
C VAL A 126 4.58 3.80 17.04
N TRP A 127 3.56 3.77 16.19
CA TRP A 127 2.28 3.11 16.46
C TRP A 127 2.31 1.64 16.05
N LEU A 128 2.90 1.36 14.88
CA LEU A 128 3.07 0.02 14.33
C LEU A 128 4.48 -0.09 13.75
N ASP A 129 5.12 -1.22 13.99
CA ASP A 129 6.36 -1.67 13.36
C ASP A 129 6.32 -3.20 13.39
N GLN A 130 5.57 -3.78 12.45
CA GLN A 130 5.32 -5.22 12.41
C GLN A 130 4.92 -5.71 11.02
N GLU A 131 5.04 -7.03 10.84
CA GLU A 131 4.68 -7.71 9.60
C GLU A 131 3.26 -8.27 9.66
N TYR A 132 2.55 -8.15 8.55
CA TYR A 132 1.23 -8.74 8.33
C TYR A 132 1.33 -9.70 7.15
N LEU A 133 0.82 -10.91 7.33
CA LEU A 133 0.72 -11.92 6.29
C LEU A 133 -0.75 -12.19 6.01
N ASP A 134 -1.11 -12.31 4.74
CA ASP A 134 -2.41 -12.80 4.33
C ASP A 134 -2.28 -13.87 3.24
N LEU A 135 -3.21 -14.81 3.23
CA LEU A 135 -3.24 -15.97 2.35
C LEU A 135 -4.58 -16.02 1.63
N ALA A 136 -4.53 -16.04 0.30
CA ALA A 136 -5.73 -16.18 -0.50
C ALA A 136 -6.17 -17.65 -0.60
N SER A 137 -7.48 -17.83 -0.62
CA SER A 137 -8.19 -19.09 -0.79
C SER A 137 -8.96 -19.11 -2.12
N GLU A 138 -9.61 -20.23 -2.45
CA GLU A 138 -10.43 -20.32 -3.67
C GLU A 138 -11.66 -19.38 -3.61
N ASP A 139 -12.19 -19.12 -2.41
CA ASP A 139 -13.36 -18.26 -2.22
C ASP A 139 -13.07 -16.77 -2.51
N ASP A 140 -11.81 -16.36 -2.38
CA ASP A 140 -11.34 -14.99 -2.67
C ASP A 140 -11.25 -14.71 -4.18
N PHE A 141 -11.33 -15.75 -5.01
CA PHE A 141 -11.27 -15.66 -6.47
C PHE A 141 -12.50 -16.31 -7.13
N PRO A 142 -13.70 -15.71 -7.02
CA PRO A 142 -14.92 -16.31 -7.53
C PRO A 142 -14.89 -16.41 -9.07
N ASP A 143 -15.47 -17.47 -9.63
CA ASP A 143 -15.46 -17.80 -11.08
C ASP A 143 -15.98 -16.67 -12.01
N ARG A 144 -16.73 -15.72 -11.45
CA ARG A 144 -17.25 -14.52 -12.13
C ARG A 144 -16.15 -13.50 -12.50
N VAL A 145 -14.93 -13.63 -11.99
CA VAL A 145 -13.77 -12.77 -12.34
C VAL A 145 -13.22 -13.08 -13.75
N ARG A 146 -13.85 -13.98 -14.52
CA ARG A 146 -13.50 -14.24 -15.92
C ARG A 146 -13.74 -13.00 -16.79
N ILE A 147 -12.70 -12.20 -16.98
CA ILE A 147 -12.69 -11.09 -17.93
C ILE A 147 -12.70 -11.67 -19.32
N THR A 148 -13.88 -11.71 -19.94
CA THR A 148 -14.05 -12.12 -21.33
C THR A 148 -14.71 -10.98 -22.09
N PRO A 149 -14.60 -10.93 -23.43
CA PRO A 149 -15.31 -9.92 -24.22
C PRO A 149 -16.83 -9.88 -23.97
N GLY A 150 -17.43 -10.98 -23.46
CA GLY A 150 -18.85 -11.06 -23.10
C GLY A 150 -19.18 -10.73 -21.63
N GLN A 151 -18.17 -10.62 -20.77
CA GLN A 151 -18.28 -10.23 -19.36
C GLN A 151 -17.07 -9.34 -19.01
N PRO A 152 -17.18 -8.01 -19.25
CA PRO A 152 -16.10 -7.09 -18.93
C PRO A 152 -15.88 -7.01 -17.41
N PHE A 153 -14.73 -6.48 -17.02
CA PHE A 153 -14.45 -6.19 -15.62
C PHE A 153 -15.52 -5.27 -15.02
N ASP A 154 -16.14 -5.71 -13.93
CA ASP A 154 -17.07 -4.90 -13.15
C ASP A 154 -16.40 -4.46 -11.84
N PRO A 155 -16.05 -3.17 -11.70
CA PRO A 155 -15.58 -2.56 -10.46
C PRO A 155 -16.38 -2.87 -9.21
N GLU A 156 -17.71 -2.93 -9.32
CA GLU A 156 -18.61 -3.03 -8.16
C GLU A 156 -18.70 -4.46 -7.63
N GLU A 157 -18.50 -5.45 -8.50
CA GLU A 157 -18.48 -6.86 -8.12
C GLU A 157 -17.09 -7.37 -7.72
N PHE A 158 -16.03 -6.62 -8.05
CA PHE A 158 -14.66 -6.99 -7.71
C PHE A 158 -14.39 -6.81 -6.22
N VAL A 159 -13.93 -7.90 -5.59
CA VAL A 159 -13.47 -7.91 -4.20
C VAL A 159 -11.98 -8.19 -4.23
N GLU A 160 -11.20 -7.34 -3.55
CA GLU A 160 -9.76 -7.53 -3.40
C GLU A 160 -9.48 -8.81 -2.56
N PRO A 161 -8.76 -9.80 -3.12
CA PRO A 161 -8.49 -11.07 -2.43
C PRO A 161 -7.76 -10.93 -1.09
N PHE A 162 -6.96 -9.87 -0.91
CA PHE A 162 -6.22 -9.62 0.32
C PHE A 162 -6.82 -8.47 1.15
N GLN A 163 -8.14 -8.23 1.05
CA GLN A 163 -8.79 -7.14 1.78
C GLN A 163 -8.60 -7.24 3.31
N ASP A 164 -8.49 -8.46 3.83
CA ASP A 164 -8.35 -8.73 5.26
C ASP A 164 -7.06 -8.14 5.85
N ILE A 165 -5.96 -8.09 5.09
CA ILE A 165 -4.72 -7.46 5.55
C ILE A 165 -4.89 -5.97 5.82
N TYR A 166 -5.58 -5.25 4.93
CA TYR A 166 -5.84 -3.83 5.09
C TYR A 166 -6.79 -3.57 6.25
N ASN A 167 -7.79 -4.44 6.43
CA ASN A 167 -8.70 -4.37 7.57
C ASN A 167 -7.93 -4.57 8.89
N ALA A 168 -7.03 -5.56 8.94
CA ALA A 168 -6.21 -5.84 10.12
C ALA A 168 -5.31 -4.65 10.50
N ILE A 169 -4.68 -4.02 9.50
CA ILE A 169 -3.81 -2.86 9.71
C ILE A 169 -4.64 -1.66 10.19
N SER A 170 -5.76 -1.35 9.51
CA SER A 170 -6.69 -0.29 9.91
C SER A 170 -7.18 -0.47 11.36
N ASN A 171 -7.60 -1.70 11.71
CA ASN A 171 -8.06 -2.03 13.06
C ASN A 171 -6.95 -1.87 14.11
N SER A 172 -5.71 -2.18 13.76
CA SER A 172 -4.54 -2.04 14.64
C SER A 172 -4.21 -0.56 14.91
N LEU A 173 -4.32 0.29 13.89
CA LEU A 173 -4.17 1.75 14.04
C LEU A 173 -5.26 2.32 14.97
N VAL A 174 -6.52 1.93 14.78
CA VAL A 174 -7.63 2.35 15.66
C VAL A 174 -7.37 1.91 17.09
N LYS A 175 -6.94 0.66 17.29
CA LYS A 175 -6.64 0.10 18.61
C LYS A 175 -5.53 0.90 19.32
N PHE A 176 -4.49 1.31 18.60
CA PHE A 176 -3.42 2.13 19.16
C PHE A 176 -3.94 3.53 19.55
N ARG A 177 -4.64 4.21 18.62
CA ARG A 177 -5.24 5.52 18.89
C ARG A 177 -6.17 5.50 20.10
N SER A 178 -6.99 4.47 20.25
CA SER A 178 -7.93 4.33 21.37
C SER A 178 -7.25 4.16 22.73
N ALA A 179 -5.95 3.84 22.78
CA ALA A 179 -5.18 3.80 24.01
C ALA A 179 -4.62 5.17 24.40
N LEU A 180 -4.63 6.15 23.50
CA LEU A 180 -4.17 7.53 23.75
C LEU A 180 -5.25 8.32 24.48
N THR A 181 -4.81 9.20 25.38
CA THR A 181 -5.69 10.16 26.04
C THR A 181 -6.11 11.28 25.10
N GLU A 182 -7.22 11.95 25.41
CA GLU A 182 -7.67 13.13 24.67
C GLU A 182 -6.58 14.21 24.60
N GLN A 183 -5.88 14.46 25.71
CA GLN A 183 -4.81 15.45 25.76
C GLN A 183 -3.63 15.08 24.87
N GLU A 184 -3.23 13.80 24.83
CA GLU A 184 -2.19 13.34 23.91
C GLU A 184 -2.56 13.54 22.44
N LEU A 185 -3.82 13.29 22.08
CA LEU A 185 -4.30 13.48 20.71
C LEU A 185 -4.36 14.97 20.32
N VAL A 186 -4.79 15.83 21.24
CA VAL A 186 -4.75 17.29 21.04
C VAL A 186 -3.32 17.79 20.89
N ASP A 187 -2.39 17.29 21.71
CA ASP A 187 -0.99 17.68 21.65
C ASP A 187 -0.29 17.15 20.40
N LEU A 188 -0.64 15.96 19.92
CA LEU A 188 -0.17 15.40 18.64
C LEU A 188 -0.50 16.34 17.47
N LYS A 189 -1.76 16.82 17.40
CA LYS A 189 -2.16 17.79 16.36
C LYS A 189 -1.39 19.10 16.44
N ARG A 190 -1.14 19.61 17.65
CA ARG A 190 -0.32 20.82 17.85
C ARG A 190 1.14 20.60 17.43
N VAL A 191 1.69 19.42 17.71
CA VAL A 191 3.04 19.06 17.27
C VAL A 191 3.10 19.00 15.74
N SER A 192 2.10 18.40 15.09
CA SER A 192 1.95 18.37 13.62
C SER A 192 2.00 19.77 13.01
N GLU A 193 1.17 20.68 13.51
CA GLU A 193 1.12 22.09 13.09
C GLU A 193 2.49 22.79 13.25
N MET A 194 3.14 22.61 14.40
CA MET A 194 4.45 23.22 14.66
C MET A 194 5.58 22.60 13.85
N ILE A 195 5.50 21.31 13.50
CA ILE A 195 6.48 20.66 12.61
C ILE A 195 6.38 21.26 11.22
N TYR A 196 5.17 21.46 10.71
CA TYR A 196 4.96 22.13 9.43
C TYR A 196 5.46 23.59 9.47
N ALA A 197 5.15 24.33 10.54
CA ALA A 197 5.66 25.68 10.75
C ALA A 197 7.19 25.74 10.75
N ARG A 198 7.84 24.78 11.44
CA ARG A 198 9.31 24.64 11.48
C ARG A 198 9.89 24.25 10.12
N ASP A 199 9.20 23.44 9.32
CA ASP A 199 9.66 23.08 7.97
C ASP A 199 9.68 24.28 7.01
N LEU A 200 8.70 25.18 7.15
CA LEU A 200 8.60 26.40 6.36
C LEU A 200 9.50 27.54 6.85
N ALA A 201 9.56 27.76 8.18
CA ALA A 201 10.24 28.89 8.81
C ALA A 201 11.04 28.46 10.05
N PRO A 202 12.15 27.72 9.88
CA PRO A 202 12.95 27.22 10.99
C PRO A 202 13.35 28.33 11.96
N GLU A 203 13.79 29.48 11.45
CA GLU A 203 14.22 30.63 12.25
C GLU A 203 13.16 31.19 13.21
N SER A 204 11.87 30.95 12.95
CA SER A 204 10.77 31.42 13.79
C SER A 204 10.22 30.36 14.74
N PHE A 205 10.30 29.08 14.37
CA PHE A 205 9.59 28.00 15.07
C PHE A 205 10.47 26.87 15.63
N ASP A 206 11.79 26.89 15.44
CA ASP A 206 12.67 25.82 15.93
C ASP A 206 12.59 25.65 17.46
N ASP A 207 12.48 26.76 18.19
CA ASP A 207 12.39 26.78 19.65
C ASP A 207 11.01 26.36 20.21
N ASN A 208 9.98 26.23 19.36
CA ASN A 208 8.62 25.85 19.77
C ASN A 208 8.52 24.35 20.08
N LEU A 209 9.42 23.54 19.53
CA LEU A 209 9.44 22.10 19.71
C LEU A 209 10.69 21.66 20.47
N ARG A 210 10.51 20.71 21.39
CA ARG A 210 11.64 20.05 22.06
C ARG A 210 11.37 18.56 22.18
N GLN A 211 12.44 17.78 22.03
CA GLN A 211 12.40 16.36 22.33
C GLN A 211 12.40 16.14 23.85
N ASP A 212 11.48 15.32 24.32
CA ASP A 212 11.43 14.89 25.72
C ASP A 212 12.48 13.81 26.03
N SER A 213 12.48 13.30 27.26
CA SER A 213 13.38 12.21 27.67
C SER A 213 13.15 10.88 26.94
N SER A 214 12.01 10.74 26.28
CA SER A 214 11.61 9.57 25.49
C SER A 214 11.90 9.77 24.00
N ASN A 215 12.57 10.86 23.64
CA ASN A 215 12.88 11.27 22.26
C ASN A 215 11.64 11.65 21.42
N LEU A 216 10.50 11.93 22.06
CA LEU A 216 9.28 12.40 21.40
C LEU A 216 9.23 13.92 21.36
N LEU A 217 8.76 14.48 20.25
CA LEU A 217 8.54 15.91 20.10
C LEU A 217 7.35 16.37 20.94
N THR A 218 7.57 17.45 21.69
CA THR A 218 6.56 18.12 22.51
C THR A 218 6.58 19.61 22.23
N VAL A 219 5.40 20.23 22.32
CA VAL A 219 5.27 21.68 22.16
C VAL A 219 5.66 22.37 23.47
N VAL A 220 6.69 23.21 23.43
CA VAL A 220 7.17 23.99 24.58
C VAL A 220 6.41 25.31 24.68
N SER A 221 6.16 25.93 23.53
CA SER A 221 5.44 27.20 23.41
C SER A 221 4.59 27.18 22.15
N LEU A 222 3.38 27.72 22.26
CA LEU A 222 2.55 28.02 21.10
C LEU A 222 2.63 29.53 20.82
N PRO A 223 2.77 29.94 19.55
CA PRO A 223 2.58 31.32 19.16
C PRO A 223 1.18 31.81 19.56
N ALA A 224 1.01 33.13 19.63
CA ALA A 224 -0.33 33.69 19.84
C ALA A 224 -1.24 33.31 18.66
N LYS A 225 -2.53 33.04 18.90
CA LYS A 225 -3.49 32.71 17.83
C LYS A 225 -3.59 33.77 16.73
N ASP A 226 -3.26 35.02 17.05
CA ASP A 226 -3.28 36.14 16.11
C ASP A 226 -1.90 36.49 15.54
N ASP A 227 -0.90 35.63 15.74
CA ASP A 227 0.45 35.83 15.22
C ASP A 227 0.42 35.88 13.68
N PRO A 228 0.94 36.96 13.05
CA PRO A 228 0.93 37.09 11.59
C PRO A 228 1.75 36.00 10.89
N MET A 229 2.83 35.50 11.51
CA MET A 229 3.64 34.44 10.93
C MET A 229 2.89 33.11 10.97
N LEU A 230 2.20 32.81 12.07
CA LEU A 230 1.37 31.61 12.17
C LEU A 230 0.25 31.61 11.12
N LYS A 231 -0.45 32.74 10.92
CA LYS A 231 -1.48 32.87 9.86
C LYS A 231 -0.93 32.63 8.45
N ARG A 232 0.33 33.01 8.19
CA ARG A 232 1.00 32.73 6.90
C ARG A 232 1.32 31.26 6.73
N VAL A 233 1.75 30.59 7.81
CA VAL A 233 1.96 29.13 7.81
C VAL A 233 0.64 28.42 7.51
N GLU A 234 -0.47 28.80 8.14
CA GLU A 234 -1.80 28.23 7.89
C GLU A 234 -2.26 28.40 6.42
N ASP A 235 -2.02 29.57 5.82
CA ASP A 235 -2.33 29.80 4.40
C ASP A 235 -1.47 28.93 3.47
N MET A 236 -0.16 28.81 3.74
CA MET A 236 0.69 27.90 2.99
C MET A 236 0.29 26.44 3.16
N GLN A 237 -0.10 26.02 4.37
CA GLN A 237 -0.58 24.67 4.64
C GLN A 237 -1.84 24.38 3.82
N THR A 238 -2.76 25.32 3.76
CA THR A 238 -3.97 25.19 2.95
C THR A 238 -3.65 25.01 1.47
N ARG A 239 -2.72 25.82 0.92
CA ARG A 239 -2.25 25.68 -0.47
C ARG A 239 -1.53 24.34 -0.69
N HIS A 240 -0.75 23.90 0.28
CA HIS A 240 -0.06 22.62 0.25
C HIS A 240 -1.07 21.45 0.22
N HIS A 241 -2.11 21.50 1.07
CA HIS A 241 -3.19 20.51 1.11
C HIS A 241 -3.89 20.34 -0.25
N LEU A 242 -4.19 21.45 -0.94
CA LEU A 242 -4.78 21.40 -2.28
C LEU A 242 -3.87 20.70 -3.32
N PHE A 243 -2.56 20.90 -3.21
CA PHE A 243 -1.62 20.22 -4.10
C PHE A 243 -1.55 18.73 -3.77
N ILE A 244 -1.44 18.35 -2.50
CA ILE A 244 -1.38 16.92 -2.14
C ILE A 244 -2.69 16.20 -2.43
N ASP A 245 -3.84 16.89 -2.41
CA ASP A 245 -5.11 16.34 -2.93
C ASP A 245 -5.02 16.04 -4.44
N THR A 246 -4.30 16.85 -5.21
CA THR A 246 -4.06 16.61 -6.64
C THR A 246 -3.10 15.42 -6.86
N VAL A 247 -2.11 15.25 -5.97
CA VAL A 247 -1.20 14.09 -5.99
C VAL A 247 -1.95 12.82 -5.64
N ASP A 248 -2.83 12.89 -4.65
CA ASP A 248 -3.69 11.79 -4.24
C ASP A 248 -4.67 11.38 -5.37
N GLU A 249 -5.17 12.35 -6.14
CA GLU A 249 -5.98 12.12 -7.34
C GLU A 249 -5.23 11.36 -8.44
N TYR A 250 -3.93 11.66 -8.62
CA TYR A 250 -3.07 10.91 -9.54
C TYR A 250 -3.04 9.42 -9.15
N TYR A 251 -2.85 9.11 -7.86
CA TYR A 251 -2.84 7.71 -7.39
C TYR A 251 -4.20 7.04 -7.51
N ARG A 252 -5.31 7.77 -7.33
CA ARG A 252 -6.66 7.26 -7.63
C ARG A 252 -6.77 6.84 -9.08
N SER A 253 -6.41 7.74 -10.00
CA SER A 253 -6.52 7.48 -11.43
C SER A 253 -5.66 6.29 -11.86
N LEU A 254 -4.45 6.19 -11.30
CA LEU A 254 -3.55 5.06 -11.54
C LEU A 254 -4.16 3.75 -11.03
N TYR A 255 -4.71 3.74 -9.81
CA TYR A 255 -5.40 2.58 -9.25
C TYR A 255 -6.57 2.13 -10.14
N GLU A 256 -7.43 3.05 -10.56
CA GLU A 256 -8.59 2.75 -11.40
C GLU A 256 -8.20 2.14 -12.75
N GLN A 257 -7.13 2.64 -13.36
CA GLN A 257 -6.60 2.15 -14.64
C GLN A 257 -5.92 0.79 -14.48
N MET A 258 -5.20 0.56 -13.38
CA MET A 258 -4.47 -0.68 -13.14
C MET A 258 -5.36 -1.84 -12.70
N ARG A 259 -6.41 -1.56 -11.92
CA ARG A 259 -7.22 -2.57 -11.22
C ARG A 259 -7.69 -3.74 -12.11
N PRO A 260 -8.21 -3.54 -13.33
CA PRO A 260 -8.65 -4.65 -14.18
C PRO A 260 -7.50 -5.60 -14.55
N SER A 261 -6.39 -5.06 -15.01
CA SER A 261 -5.20 -5.83 -15.42
C SER A 261 -4.55 -6.52 -14.22
N TYR A 262 -4.55 -5.84 -13.07
CA TYR A 262 -4.01 -6.38 -11.83
C TYR A 262 -4.86 -7.54 -11.27
N ALA A 263 -6.19 -7.45 -11.36
CA ALA A 263 -7.10 -8.53 -10.99
C ALA A 263 -6.84 -9.82 -11.80
N VAL A 264 -6.63 -9.69 -13.12
CA VAL A 264 -6.25 -10.83 -13.99
C VAL A 264 -4.93 -11.43 -13.55
N TRP A 265 -3.92 -10.58 -13.33
CA TRP A 265 -2.61 -11.04 -12.91
C TRP A 265 -2.65 -11.79 -11.57
N ARG A 266 -3.36 -11.25 -10.57
CA ARG A 266 -3.55 -11.89 -9.26
C ARG A 266 -4.18 -13.28 -9.41
N LYS A 267 -5.28 -13.39 -10.18
CA LYS A 267 -5.97 -14.66 -10.43
C LYS A 267 -5.07 -15.65 -11.16
N TYR A 268 -4.42 -15.22 -12.23
CA TYR A 268 -3.49 -16.05 -12.98
C TYR A 268 -2.37 -16.59 -12.08
N SER A 269 -1.76 -15.72 -11.26
CA SER A 269 -0.71 -16.12 -10.33
C SER A 269 -1.23 -17.14 -9.30
N PHE A 270 -2.46 -16.96 -8.79
CA PHE A 270 -3.08 -17.90 -7.87
C PHE A 270 -3.30 -19.27 -8.51
N ASP A 271 -3.87 -19.32 -9.72
CA ASP A 271 -4.14 -20.55 -10.44
C ASP A 271 -2.84 -21.31 -10.77
N GLN A 272 -1.81 -20.59 -11.23
CA GLN A 272 -0.49 -21.16 -11.49
C GLN A 272 0.11 -21.78 -10.22
N ILE A 273 0.14 -21.03 -9.09
CA ILE A 273 0.72 -21.52 -7.83
C ILE A 273 -0.04 -22.76 -7.33
N ASN A 274 -1.36 -22.78 -7.48
CA ASN A 274 -2.17 -23.92 -7.06
C ASN A 274 -1.92 -25.16 -7.91
N GLU A 275 -1.82 -25.02 -9.23
CA GLU A 275 -1.46 -26.14 -10.11
C GLU A 275 -0.03 -26.65 -9.83
N ASP A 276 0.94 -25.76 -9.60
CA ASP A 276 2.30 -26.15 -9.23
C ASP A 276 2.32 -26.87 -7.87
N THR A 277 1.54 -26.39 -6.89
CA THR A 277 1.40 -27.02 -5.58
C THR A 277 0.78 -28.42 -5.70
N LYS A 278 -0.27 -28.58 -6.51
CA LYS A 278 -0.90 -29.88 -6.79
C LYS A 278 0.11 -30.84 -7.43
N ALA A 279 0.82 -30.37 -8.47
CA ALA A 279 1.84 -31.15 -9.17
C ALA A 279 3.02 -31.57 -8.27
N ALA A 280 3.36 -30.76 -7.26
CA ALA A 280 4.40 -31.07 -6.29
C ALA A 280 3.95 -32.09 -5.22
N LYS A 281 2.71 -31.98 -4.73
CA LYS A 281 2.11 -32.90 -3.75
C LYS A 281 1.87 -34.30 -4.29
N GLU A 282 1.65 -34.45 -5.59
CA GLU A 282 1.50 -35.74 -6.29
C GLU A 282 2.84 -36.49 -6.45
N GLN A 283 3.70 -36.46 -5.42
CA GLN A 283 5.03 -37.07 -5.38
C GLN A 283 4.98 -38.55 -5.80
N TYR A 284 5.57 -38.83 -6.95
CA TYR A 284 5.60 -40.17 -7.54
C TYR A 284 6.39 -41.15 -6.69
N ASP A 285 5.77 -42.29 -6.37
CA ASP A 285 6.49 -43.44 -5.81
C ASP A 285 7.33 -44.11 -6.93
N PHE A 286 8.56 -43.62 -7.10
CA PHE A 286 9.53 -44.19 -8.04
C PHE A 286 9.84 -45.67 -7.78
N GLN A 287 9.50 -46.23 -6.61
CA GLN A 287 9.75 -47.64 -6.30
C GLN A 287 8.68 -48.58 -6.88
N ASN A 288 7.50 -48.08 -7.25
CA ASN A 288 6.42 -48.84 -7.86
C ASN A 288 6.46 -48.81 -9.41
N TYR A 289 7.66 -48.95 -9.98
CA TYR A 289 7.96 -48.78 -11.40
C TYR A 289 7.40 -49.86 -12.35
N GLY A 290 6.46 -50.72 -11.92
CA GLY A 290 6.08 -51.86 -12.76
C GLY A 290 4.84 -52.68 -12.43
N GLN A 291 3.99 -52.36 -11.45
CA GLN A 291 2.86 -53.25 -11.11
C GLN A 291 1.43 -52.68 -11.20
N SER A 292 1.23 -51.39 -11.45
CA SER A 292 -0.12 -50.89 -11.76
C SER A 292 -0.10 -49.47 -12.36
N GLY A 293 -0.62 -49.28 -13.58
CA GLY A 293 -1.12 -47.96 -14.02
C GLY A 293 -0.39 -47.17 -15.12
N SER A 294 0.35 -47.79 -16.05
CA SER A 294 1.16 -47.11 -17.11
C SER A 294 0.47 -46.00 -17.94
N TYR A 295 -0.85 -45.92 -18.00
CA TYR A 295 -1.58 -44.86 -18.73
C TYR A 295 -1.82 -43.63 -17.86
N LEU A 296 -2.23 -43.81 -16.60
CA LEU A 296 -2.49 -42.71 -15.65
C LEU A 296 -1.24 -41.87 -15.40
N THR A 297 -0.07 -42.51 -15.44
CA THR A 297 1.20 -41.82 -15.20
C THR A 297 1.68 -41.00 -16.38
N LEU A 298 1.36 -41.44 -17.60
CA LEU A 298 1.63 -40.69 -18.82
C LEU A 298 0.66 -39.51 -18.96
N THR A 299 -0.63 -39.68 -18.64
CA THR A 299 -1.61 -38.58 -18.69
C THR A 299 -1.27 -37.47 -17.71
N GLN A 300 -0.92 -37.81 -16.47
CA GLN A 300 -0.51 -36.81 -15.46
C GLN A 300 0.75 -36.02 -15.88
N ARG A 301 1.78 -36.70 -16.41
CA ARG A 301 2.98 -36.01 -16.92
C ARG A 301 2.67 -35.10 -18.09
N TYR A 302 1.81 -35.55 -19.00
CA TYR A 302 1.37 -34.74 -20.13
C TYR A 302 0.55 -33.54 -19.67
N ASP A 303 -0.37 -33.70 -18.72
CA ASP A 303 -1.18 -32.61 -18.17
C ASP A 303 -0.29 -31.58 -17.46
N ARG A 304 0.69 -31.99 -16.66
CA ARG A 304 1.67 -31.07 -16.05
C ARG A 304 2.48 -30.30 -17.09
N TYR A 305 3.01 -31.01 -18.11
CA TYR A 305 3.73 -30.35 -19.20
C TYR A 305 2.83 -29.37 -19.95
N ARG A 306 1.58 -29.77 -20.22
CA ARG A 306 0.58 -28.93 -20.89
C ARG A 306 0.30 -27.67 -20.09
N TRP A 307 0.01 -27.79 -18.79
CA TRP A 307 -0.23 -26.65 -17.90
C TRP A 307 0.99 -25.74 -17.80
N SER A 308 2.17 -26.31 -17.58
CA SER A 308 3.43 -25.54 -17.58
C SER A 308 3.62 -24.73 -18.87
N LYS A 309 3.26 -25.30 -20.04
CA LYS A 309 3.33 -24.59 -21.33
C LYS A 309 2.22 -23.58 -21.54
N ILE A 310 1.01 -23.86 -21.08
CA ILE A 310 -0.11 -22.91 -21.10
C ILE A 310 0.26 -21.69 -20.26
N PHE A 311 0.68 -21.89 -19.01
CA PHE A 311 1.13 -20.81 -18.14
C PHE A 311 2.31 -20.04 -18.76
N GLU A 312 3.33 -20.71 -19.31
CA GLU A 312 4.44 -19.99 -19.98
C GLU A 312 3.98 -19.08 -21.14
N LEU A 313 2.97 -19.51 -21.91
CA LEU A 313 2.42 -18.73 -23.02
C LEU A 313 1.53 -17.58 -22.52
N GLU A 314 0.54 -17.89 -21.69
CA GLU A 314 -0.40 -16.93 -21.10
C GLU A 314 0.34 -15.86 -20.31
N TYR A 315 1.43 -16.23 -19.62
CA TYR A 315 2.30 -15.30 -18.92
C TYR A 315 2.78 -14.16 -19.81
N ARG A 316 3.30 -14.48 -21.00
CA ARG A 316 3.81 -13.46 -21.93
C ARG A 316 2.69 -12.57 -22.44
N GLU A 317 1.51 -13.13 -22.66
CA GLU A 317 0.35 -12.39 -23.15
C GLU A 317 -0.23 -11.45 -22.09
N ILE A 318 -0.47 -11.95 -20.87
CA ILE A 318 -1.01 -11.15 -19.75
C ILE A 318 -0.07 -10.00 -19.43
N SER A 319 1.23 -10.27 -19.42
CA SER A 319 2.24 -9.28 -19.07
C SER A 319 2.40 -8.22 -20.13
N ALA A 320 2.43 -8.61 -21.41
CA ALA A 320 2.41 -7.65 -22.51
C ALA A 320 1.12 -6.82 -22.48
N GLY A 321 -0.03 -7.44 -22.19
CA GLY A 321 -1.31 -6.75 -22.01
C GLY A 321 -1.24 -5.74 -20.87
N PHE A 322 -0.79 -6.15 -19.69
CA PHE A 322 -0.62 -5.28 -18.52
C PHE A 322 0.24 -4.05 -18.85
N ASN A 323 1.41 -4.24 -19.45
CA ASN A 323 2.30 -3.14 -19.81
C ASN A 323 1.72 -2.22 -20.88
N ASN A 324 1.01 -2.77 -21.86
CA ASN A 324 0.36 -2.00 -22.91
C ASN A 324 -0.80 -1.14 -22.38
N GLU A 325 -1.47 -1.58 -21.31
CA GLU A 325 -2.56 -0.84 -20.68
C GLU A 325 -2.04 0.17 -19.64
N VAL A 326 -1.11 -0.23 -18.76
CA VAL A 326 -0.67 0.58 -17.60
C VAL A 326 0.40 1.61 -17.97
N GLY A 327 1.36 1.25 -18.84
CA GLY A 327 2.49 2.13 -19.17
C GLY A 327 2.08 3.47 -19.79
N PRO A 328 1.25 3.49 -20.87
CA PRO A 328 0.76 4.72 -21.46
C PRO A 328 -0.08 5.56 -20.49
N ALA A 329 -0.86 4.90 -19.64
CA ALA A 329 -1.69 5.50 -18.60
C ALA A 329 -0.84 6.32 -17.61
N ILE A 330 0.23 5.73 -17.05
CA ILE A 330 1.19 6.44 -16.17
C ILE A 330 1.81 7.65 -16.89
N LEU A 331 2.19 7.50 -18.16
CA LEU A 331 2.78 8.59 -18.94
C LEU A 331 1.81 9.74 -19.21
N GLU A 332 0.53 9.45 -19.39
CA GLU A 332 -0.52 10.45 -19.54
C GLU A 332 -0.80 11.17 -18.22
N LEU A 333 -0.92 10.41 -17.12
CA LEU A 333 -1.14 10.95 -15.78
C LEU A 333 -0.01 11.89 -15.34
N ASN A 334 1.26 11.53 -15.62
CA ASN A 334 2.42 12.39 -15.32
C ASN A 334 2.40 13.74 -16.07
N LYS A 335 1.70 13.86 -17.21
CA LYS A 335 1.56 15.12 -17.97
C LYS A 335 0.45 16.03 -17.45
N SER A 336 -0.46 15.50 -16.63
CA SER A 336 -1.70 16.18 -16.23
C SER A 336 -1.51 17.17 -15.09
N VAL A 337 -0.47 17.00 -14.26
CA VAL A 337 -0.18 17.89 -13.15
C VAL A 337 0.48 19.17 -13.68
N HIS A 338 -0.27 20.27 -13.66
CA HIS A 338 0.09 21.51 -14.33
C HIS A 338 1.46 22.08 -13.89
N GLY A 339 2.35 22.29 -14.87
CA GLY A 339 3.53 23.17 -14.76
C GLY A 339 4.81 22.55 -14.20
N LEU A 340 4.76 21.32 -13.70
CA LEU A 340 5.92 20.57 -13.23
C LEU A 340 6.27 19.45 -14.21
N SER A 341 7.55 19.12 -14.34
CA SER A 341 8.04 18.09 -15.25
C SER A 341 8.65 16.94 -14.48
N GLY A 342 8.45 15.71 -14.96
CA GLY A 342 9.03 14.51 -14.36
C GLY A 342 8.00 13.51 -13.87
N THR A 343 8.44 12.55 -13.08
CA THR A 343 7.56 11.62 -12.36
C THR A 343 6.76 12.34 -11.27
N MET A 344 5.67 11.75 -10.79
CA MET A 344 4.88 12.31 -9.66
C MET A 344 5.74 12.62 -8.43
N GLU A 345 6.74 11.80 -8.12
CA GLU A 345 7.71 12.03 -7.04
C GLU A 345 8.58 13.28 -7.30
N GLU A 346 9.14 13.42 -8.51
CA GLU A 346 9.94 14.59 -8.88
C GLU A 346 9.12 15.88 -8.82
N GLN A 347 7.86 15.81 -9.24
CA GLN A 347 6.92 16.93 -9.18
C GLN A 347 6.58 17.28 -7.72
N TYR A 348 6.38 16.28 -6.85
CA TYR A 348 6.14 16.49 -5.43
C TYR A 348 7.31 17.22 -4.75
N ILE A 349 8.54 16.78 -5.02
CA ILE A 349 9.76 17.41 -4.49
C ILE A 349 9.90 18.85 -5.02
N GLN A 350 9.62 19.07 -6.31
CA GLN A 350 9.64 20.41 -6.91
C GLN A 350 8.63 21.34 -6.24
N TRP A 351 7.40 20.87 -5.99
CA TRP A 351 6.37 21.64 -5.30
C TRP A 351 6.79 22.04 -3.88
N LYS A 352 7.29 21.09 -3.07
CA LYS A 352 7.77 21.40 -1.71
C LYS A 352 8.87 22.48 -1.74
N ARG A 353 9.75 22.44 -2.74
CA ARG A 353 10.77 23.48 -2.94
C ARG A 353 10.14 24.84 -3.30
N ILE A 354 9.16 24.86 -4.19
CA ILE A 354 8.45 26.09 -4.60
C ILE A 354 7.72 26.71 -3.39
N LEU A 355 7.05 25.91 -2.57
CA LEU A 355 6.37 26.41 -1.37
C LEU A 355 7.33 27.11 -0.40
N ARG A 356 8.49 26.51 -0.13
CA ARG A 356 9.51 27.14 0.72
C ARG A 356 10.02 28.46 0.11
N GLN A 357 10.20 28.51 -1.21
CA GLN A 357 10.61 29.74 -1.90
C GLN A 357 9.54 30.82 -1.85
N LEU A 358 8.27 30.46 -2.10
CA LEU A 358 7.14 31.39 -2.01
C LEU A 358 7.03 31.97 -0.60
N PHE A 359 7.16 31.12 0.42
CA PHE A 359 7.12 31.55 1.81
C PHE A 359 8.26 32.53 2.15
N SER A 360 9.49 32.27 1.69
CA SER A 360 10.62 33.19 1.90
C SER A 360 10.44 34.52 1.17
N LEU A 361 9.92 34.50 -0.06
CA LEU A 361 9.70 35.71 -0.85
C LEU A 361 8.59 36.59 -0.25
N GLU A 362 7.51 35.97 0.22
CA GLU A 362 6.44 36.68 0.93
C GLU A 362 6.92 37.26 2.28
N ALA A 363 8.00 36.71 2.89
CA ALA A 363 8.58 37.25 4.11
C ALA A 363 9.44 38.51 3.85
N GLU A 364 10.00 38.64 2.65
CA GLU A 364 10.84 39.77 2.24
C GLU A 364 10.04 40.99 1.77
N ILE A 365 8.75 40.84 1.46
CA ILE A 365 7.86 41.95 1.06
C ILE A 365 7.29 42.60 2.34
N PRO A 366 7.75 43.81 2.74
CA PRO A 366 7.14 44.50 3.86
C PRO A 366 5.76 44.99 3.43
N ASN A 367 4.76 44.82 4.29
CA ASN A 367 3.42 45.43 4.14
C ASN A 367 3.48 46.94 3.93
#